data_AF-A0A6I2G5V9-F1
#
_entry.id   AF-A0A6I2G5V9-F1
#
_cell.length_a   1.000
_cell.length_b   1.000
_cell.length_c   1.000
_cell.angle_alpha   90.00
_cell.angle_beta   90.00
_cell.angle_gamma   90.00
#
_symmetry.space_group_name_H-M   'P 1'
#
loop_
_entity.id
_entity.type
_entity.pdbx_description
1 polymer ?
#
loop_
_entity_poly.entity_id
_entity_poly.type
_entity_poly.pdbx_seq_one_letter_code
_entity_poly.pdbx_strand_id
1 'polypeptide(L)'
;MRKSLWVSGFALAATAVLSTTGTAGAAGTSMGTDSIFTIGTDIQAGTYTTTTALSTCAWARLSALTPSATAVLQTGGATNGSATVTIQSTDVAFFTTGCGTWTLKTSTGSSNLPGSLLPGLLTGSSGH
;
A
#
# COMPACT_ATOMS: atom_id res chain seq x y z
N MET A 1 26.77 -64.18 -25.96
CA MET A 1 27.28 -63.39 -24.83
C MET A 1 26.09 -62.84 -24.06
N ARG A 2 25.97 -63.20 -22.78
CA ARG A 2 24.91 -62.73 -21.87
C ARG A 2 25.36 -61.42 -21.23
N LYS A 3 24.48 -60.44 -21.10
CA LYS A 3 24.49 -59.42 -20.03
C LYS A 3 23.21 -58.60 -20.09
N SER A 4 22.22 -59.08 -19.35
CA SER A 4 21.12 -58.29 -18.80
C SER A 4 21.69 -57.21 -17.88
N LEU A 5 21.20 -55.98 -17.97
CA LEU A 5 21.40 -54.96 -16.95
C LEU A 5 20.05 -54.36 -16.57
N TRP A 6 19.70 -54.62 -15.31
CA TRP A 6 18.66 -53.99 -14.51
C TRP A 6 19.06 -52.56 -14.12
N VAL A 7 18.11 -51.62 -14.14
CA VAL A 7 17.93 -50.57 -13.11
C VAL A 7 16.56 -49.91 -13.41
N SER A 8 15.50 -50.21 -12.67
CA SER A 8 15.15 -49.75 -11.32
C SER A 8 15.00 -48.23 -11.21
N GLY A 9 13.77 -47.76 -11.40
CA GLY A 9 13.09 -46.72 -10.61
C GLY A 9 13.77 -45.37 -10.41
N PHE A 10 13.26 -44.33 -11.08
CA PHE A 10 13.43 -42.95 -10.64
C PHE A 10 12.09 -42.40 -10.10
N ALA A 11 12.16 -41.97 -8.85
CA ALA A 11 11.06 -41.50 -8.03
C ALA A 11 10.37 -40.26 -8.62
N LEU A 12 9.04 -40.20 -8.46
CA LEU A 12 8.23 -39.01 -8.66
C LEU A 12 8.69 -37.93 -7.67
N ALA A 13 9.47 -36.96 -8.15
CA ALA A 13 9.78 -35.76 -7.38
C ALA A 13 8.51 -34.90 -7.28
N ALA A 14 7.96 -34.79 -6.07
CA ALA A 14 6.89 -33.84 -5.77
C ALA A 14 7.42 -32.42 -5.98
N THR A 15 6.89 -31.73 -6.98
CA THR A 15 7.10 -30.29 -7.20
C THR A 15 6.42 -29.52 -6.07
N ALA A 16 7.16 -29.24 -4.99
CA ALA A 16 6.75 -28.28 -3.99
C ALA A 16 6.69 -26.89 -4.63
N VAL A 17 5.46 -26.35 -4.70
CA VAL A 17 5.13 -25.00 -5.14
C VAL A 17 5.99 -23.99 -4.39
N LEU A 18 6.79 -23.20 -5.11
CA LEU A 18 7.45 -22.04 -4.56
C LEU A 18 6.36 -21.04 -4.15
N SER A 19 6.11 -20.93 -2.85
CA SER A 19 5.40 -19.79 -2.28
C SER A 19 6.21 -18.54 -2.62
N THR A 20 5.78 -17.78 -3.62
CA THR A 20 6.27 -16.42 -3.85
C THR A 20 5.83 -15.60 -2.63
N THR A 21 6.73 -15.43 -1.67
CA THR A 21 6.68 -14.28 -0.77
C THR A 21 6.71 -13.06 -1.66
N GLY A 22 5.53 -12.55 -2.02
CA GLY A 22 5.40 -11.26 -2.65
C GLY A 22 6.04 -10.28 -1.68
N THR A 23 7.26 -9.85 -1.98
CA THR A 23 7.79 -8.62 -1.42
C THR A 23 6.80 -7.57 -1.86
N ALA A 24 5.87 -7.21 -0.97
CA ALA A 24 5.11 -5.98 -1.10
C ALA A 24 6.19 -4.90 -1.20
N GLY A 25 6.51 -4.51 -2.43
CA GLY A 25 7.42 -3.41 -2.68
C GLY A 25 6.88 -2.26 -1.85
N ALA A 26 7.75 -1.63 -1.06
CA ALA A 26 7.34 -0.53 -0.21
C ALA A 26 6.63 0.50 -1.09
N ALA A 27 5.31 0.58 -0.93
CA ALA A 27 4.51 1.46 -1.75
C ALA A 27 5.02 2.90 -1.58
N GLY A 28 5.00 3.67 -2.67
CA GLY A 28 5.51 5.01 -2.75
C GLY A 28 4.80 5.97 -1.78
N THR A 29 5.50 7.04 -1.44
CA THR A 29 5.00 8.11 -0.56
C THR A 29 4.88 9.45 -1.29
N SER A 30 5.08 9.45 -2.61
CA SER A 30 4.92 10.61 -3.48
C SER A 30 4.25 10.22 -4.79
N MET A 31 3.34 11.07 -5.26
CA MET A 31 2.65 10.92 -6.56
C MET A 31 2.89 12.17 -7.38
N GLY A 32 3.79 12.10 -8.37
CA GLY A 32 4.13 13.25 -9.23
C GLY A 32 3.45 13.22 -10.60
N THR A 33 2.70 12.17 -10.92
CA THR A 33 2.09 11.95 -12.22
C THR A 33 0.58 11.84 -12.12
N ASP A 34 -0.10 12.22 -13.19
CA ASP A 34 -1.54 12.06 -13.32
C ASP A 34 -1.85 10.61 -13.68
N SER A 35 -2.43 9.86 -12.74
CA SER A 35 -2.69 8.43 -12.88
C SER A 35 -3.65 7.91 -11.80
N ILE A 36 -4.02 6.64 -11.94
CA ILE A 36 -4.69 5.86 -10.92
C ILE A 36 -3.63 5.06 -10.16
N PHE A 37 -3.56 5.28 -8.86
CA PHE A 37 -2.62 4.65 -7.95
C PHE A 37 -3.33 3.62 -7.08
N THR A 38 -2.81 2.40 -7.02
CA THR A 38 -3.37 1.32 -6.19
C THR A 38 -2.83 1.45 -4.76
N ILE A 39 -3.72 1.53 -3.77
CA ILE A 39 -3.30 1.64 -2.36
C ILE A 39 -2.66 0.33 -1.90
N GLY A 40 -1.56 0.44 -1.17
CA GLY A 40 -0.77 -0.68 -0.67
C GLY A 40 0.14 -1.34 -1.71
N THR A 41 -0.01 -1.01 -3.00
CA THR A 41 0.86 -1.50 -4.08
C THR A 41 1.70 -0.37 -4.65
N ASP A 42 1.05 0.68 -5.14
CA ASP A 42 1.71 1.85 -5.71
C ASP A 42 1.96 2.93 -4.65
N ILE A 43 0.96 3.23 -3.83
CA ILE A 43 1.06 4.23 -2.76
C ILE A 43 0.62 3.70 -1.40
N GLN A 44 1.19 4.24 -0.32
CA GLN A 44 0.75 3.91 1.03
C GLN A 44 -0.52 4.66 1.42
N ALA A 45 -1.32 4.07 2.31
CA ALA A 45 -2.38 4.78 2.99
C ALA A 45 -1.79 5.87 3.92
N GLY A 46 -2.52 6.97 4.05
CA GLY A 46 -2.13 8.10 4.88
C GLY A 46 -2.58 9.44 4.31
N THR A 47 -2.07 10.51 4.91
CA THR A 47 -2.47 11.87 4.55
C THR A 47 -1.48 12.47 3.57
N TYR A 48 -1.96 12.85 2.39
CA TYR A 48 -1.17 13.48 1.34
C TYR A 48 -1.56 14.95 1.19
N THR A 49 -0.57 15.79 0.89
CA THR A 49 -0.77 17.21 0.56
C THR A 49 -0.04 17.54 -0.74
N THR A 50 -0.67 18.31 -1.63
CA THR A 50 0.01 18.81 -2.84
C THR A 50 0.93 19.98 -2.48
N THR A 51 2.14 20.01 -3.06
CA THR A 51 3.09 21.12 -2.84
C THR A 51 2.67 22.38 -3.61
N THR A 52 2.06 22.20 -4.79
CA THR A 52 1.49 23.26 -5.62
C THR A 52 0.37 22.62 -6.45
N ALA A 53 -0.90 22.86 -6.11
CA ALA A 53 -1.97 22.45 -7.02
C ALA A 53 -1.96 23.39 -8.23
N LEU A 54 -1.96 22.84 -9.45
CA LEU A 54 -2.11 23.62 -10.66
C LEU A 54 -3.52 24.24 -10.72
N SER A 55 -3.77 25.08 -11.72
CA SER A 55 -5.03 25.83 -11.86
C SER A 55 -6.29 24.94 -11.84
N THR A 56 -6.18 23.66 -12.23
CA THR A 56 -7.29 22.69 -12.21
C THR A 56 -6.83 21.33 -11.66
N CYS A 57 -6.83 21.18 -10.34
CA CYS A 57 -6.61 19.89 -9.67
C CYS A 57 -7.94 19.17 -9.45
N ALA A 58 -8.00 17.89 -9.82
CA ALA A 58 -9.09 17.00 -9.49
C ALA A 58 -8.54 15.64 -9.00
N TRP A 59 -9.17 15.10 -7.96
CA TRP A 59 -8.80 13.81 -7.39
C TRP A 59 -10.04 13.03 -6.91
N ALA A 60 -9.91 11.71 -6.84
CA ALA A 60 -10.93 10.81 -6.33
C ALA A 60 -10.33 9.62 -5.57
N ARG A 61 -10.93 9.27 -4.43
CA ARG A 61 -10.74 8.01 -3.73
C ARG A 61 -11.76 7.01 -4.26
N LEU A 62 -11.31 5.81 -4.59
CA LEU A 62 -12.11 4.78 -5.24
C LEU A 62 -12.10 3.48 -4.43
N SER A 63 -13.26 2.84 -4.32
CA SER A 63 -13.43 1.49 -3.74
C SER A 63 -13.15 0.36 -4.74
N ALA A 64 -12.82 0.70 -5.99
CA ALA A 64 -12.44 -0.24 -7.03
C ALA A 64 -11.38 0.36 -7.95
N LEU A 65 -10.60 -0.49 -8.63
CA LEU A 65 -9.61 -0.05 -9.63
C LEU A 65 -10.27 0.58 -10.86
N THR A 66 -11.47 0.12 -11.21
CA THR A 66 -12.24 0.64 -12.33
C THR A 66 -13.03 1.88 -11.91
N PRO A 67 -12.72 3.07 -12.46
CA PRO A 67 -13.46 4.27 -12.15
C PRO A 67 -14.91 4.14 -12.65
N SER A 68 -15.85 4.19 -11.72
CA SER A 68 -17.29 4.19 -11.99
C SER A 68 -17.97 5.07 -10.94
N ALA A 69 -19.13 5.64 -11.25
CA ALA A 69 -19.84 6.52 -10.32
C ALA A 69 -20.14 5.84 -8.96
N THR A 70 -20.37 4.53 -8.98
CA THR A 70 -20.59 3.70 -7.77
C THR A 70 -19.32 3.36 -7.01
N ALA A 71 -18.15 3.44 -7.63
CA ALA A 71 -16.87 3.18 -6.99
C ALA A 71 -16.27 4.43 -6.31
N VAL A 72 -16.82 5.62 -6.57
CA VAL A 72 -16.32 6.85 -5.97
C VAL A 72 -16.69 6.91 -4.49
N LEU A 73 -15.68 6.93 -3.63
CA LEU A 73 -15.82 7.11 -2.19
C LEU A 73 -15.80 8.60 -1.81
N GLN A 74 -14.90 9.35 -2.45
CA GLN A 74 -14.74 10.78 -2.19
C GLN A 74 -14.06 11.43 -3.39
N THR A 75 -14.47 12.64 -3.74
CA THR A 75 -13.81 13.47 -4.76
C THR A 75 -13.46 14.83 -4.20
N GLY A 76 -12.48 15.49 -4.78
CA GLY A 76 -12.22 16.89 -4.51
C GLY A 76 -11.28 17.49 -5.53
N GLY A 77 -10.88 18.72 -5.27
CA GLY A 77 -10.02 19.47 -6.16
C GLY A 77 -9.51 20.73 -5.48
N ALA A 78 -8.62 21.42 -6.18
CA ALA A 78 -8.12 22.72 -5.76
C ALA A 78 -7.88 23.60 -7.00
N THR A 79 -8.10 24.90 -6.82
CA THR A 79 -7.85 25.93 -7.84
C THR A 79 -6.96 26.98 -7.19
N ASN A 80 -5.73 27.15 -7.67
CA ASN A 80 -4.74 28.10 -7.11
C ASN A 80 -4.49 27.89 -5.60
N GLY A 81 -4.11 26.68 -5.18
CA GLY A 81 -3.87 26.39 -3.77
C GLY A 81 -3.19 25.06 -3.52
N SER A 82 -3.35 24.50 -2.32
CA SER A 82 -2.95 23.14 -2.00
C SER A 82 -4.18 22.29 -1.68
N ALA A 83 -4.14 21.02 -2.08
CA ALA A 83 -5.15 20.03 -1.71
C ALA A 83 -4.56 19.11 -0.64
N THR A 84 -5.37 18.73 0.35
CA THR A 84 -5.00 17.71 1.34
C THR A 84 -6.07 16.63 1.32
N VAL A 85 -5.64 15.37 1.30
CA VAL A 85 -6.53 14.20 1.29
C VAL A 85 -5.98 13.13 2.21
N THR A 86 -6.86 12.49 2.97
CA THR A 86 -6.55 11.29 3.73
C THR A 86 -7.02 10.07 2.95
N ILE A 87 -6.06 9.25 2.51
CA ILE A 87 -6.28 7.98 1.83
C ILE A 87 -6.29 6.88 2.91
N GLN A 88 -7.40 6.18 3.03
CA GLN A 88 -7.57 5.08 3.97
C GLN A 88 -6.99 3.78 3.40
N SER A 89 -6.61 2.87 4.28
CA SER A 89 -6.15 1.53 3.89
C SER A 89 -7.25 0.67 3.24
N THR A 90 -8.51 1.07 3.39
CA THR A 90 -9.68 0.43 2.77
C THR A 90 -9.97 0.97 1.36
N ASP A 91 -9.32 2.05 0.94
CA ASP A 91 -9.41 2.51 -0.44
C ASP A 91 -8.68 1.51 -1.35
N VAL A 92 -9.23 1.26 -2.52
CA VAL A 92 -8.60 0.36 -3.50
C VAL A 92 -7.72 1.15 -4.45
N ALA A 93 -8.20 2.31 -4.90
CA ALA A 93 -7.46 3.16 -5.81
C ALA A 93 -7.62 4.65 -5.51
N PHE A 94 -6.63 5.43 -5.89
CA PHE A 94 -6.63 6.89 -5.83
C PHE A 94 -6.36 7.44 -7.22
N PHE A 95 -7.30 8.21 -7.75
CA PHE A 95 -7.17 8.91 -9.01
C PHE A 95 -6.78 10.36 -8.76
N THR A 96 -5.82 10.87 -9.53
CA THR A 96 -5.43 12.28 -9.50
C THR A 96 -5.11 12.78 -10.91
N THR A 97 -5.49 14.02 -11.18
CA THR A 97 -5.17 14.72 -12.43
C THR A 97 -4.99 16.21 -12.18
N GLY A 98 -3.93 16.81 -12.73
CA GLY A 98 -3.63 18.23 -12.65
C GLY A 98 -3.32 18.74 -11.23
N CYS A 99 -3.02 17.85 -10.28
CA CYS A 99 -2.76 18.21 -8.89
C CYS A 99 -1.28 18.47 -8.58
N GLY A 100 -0.39 18.22 -9.55
CA GLY A 100 1.05 18.27 -9.34
C GLY A 100 1.51 17.15 -8.42
N THR A 101 2.57 17.40 -7.65
CA THR A 101 3.14 16.39 -6.76
C THR A 101 2.41 16.35 -5.42
N TRP A 102 1.86 15.18 -5.10
CA TRP A 102 1.40 14.84 -3.76
C TRP A 102 2.55 14.29 -2.91
N THR A 103 2.64 14.74 -1.67
CA THR A 103 3.62 14.25 -0.70
C THR A 103 2.91 13.73 0.54
N LEU A 104 3.27 12.53 0.97
CA LEU A 104 2.76 11.95 2.21
C LEU A 104 3.27 12.75 3.43
N LYS A 105 2.33 13.30 4.20
CA LYS A 105 2.59 14.03 5.44
C LYS A 105 2.64 13.09 6.64
N THR A 106 1.82 12.04 6.62
CA THR A 106 1.75 11.03 7.67
C THR A 106 1.37 9.68 7.05
N SER A 107 2.27 8.69 7.06
CA SER A 107 1.92 7.30 6.76
C SER A 107 1.11 6.74 7.94
N THR A 108 -0.20 6.59 7.75
CA THR A 108 -0.99 5.86 8.73
C THR A 108 -0.83 4.37 8.44
N GLY A 109 0.24 3.79 9.01
CA GLY A 109 0.40 2.35 9.19
C GLY A 109 1.67 1.76 8.61
N SER A 110 2.48 1.18 9.51
CA SER A 110 3.60 0.26 9.26
C SER A 110 5.00 0.86 9.05
N SER A 111 5.47 1.61 10.05
CA SER A 111 6.91 1.74 10.34
C SER A 111 7.21 1.05 11.68
N ASN A 112 7.67 -0.20 11.63
CA ASN A 112 8.55 -0.84 12.62
C ASN A 112 8.24 -0.70 14.13
N LEU A 113 7.55 -1.70 14.70
CA LEU A 113 7.86 -2.16 16.05
C LEU A 113 7.90 -3.71 16.11
N PRO A 114 9.01 -4.36 15.74
CA PRO A 114 9.35 -5.65 16.33
C PRO A 114 9.89 -5.38 17.75
N GLY A 115 9.06 -5.63 18.77
CA GLY A 115 9.52 -5.69 20.16
C GLY A 115 9.77 -4.34 20.83
N SER A 116 8.74 -3.81 21.47
CA SER A 116 8.91 -3.12 22.74
C SER A 116 7.84 -3.64 23.67
N LEU A 117 8.15 -4.83 24.21
CA LEU A 117 7.66 -5.26 25.50
C LEU A 117 7.70 -4.03 26.42
N LEU A 118 6.54 -3.64 26.94
CA LEU A 118 6.48 -2.80 28.13
C LEU A 118 6.59 -3.76 29.33
N PRO A 119 7.76 -4.02 29.95
CA PRO A 119 7.77 -4.51 31.31
C PRO A 119 7.49 -3.30 32.21
N GLY A 120 6.22 -3.04 32.53
CA GLY A 120 5.89 -1.88 33.34
C GLY A 120 4.45 -1.71 33.77
N LEU A 121 3.61 -2.74 33.74
CA LEU A 121 2.30 -2.71 34.41
C LEU A 121 2.37 -3.48 35.74
N LEU A 122 3.24 -3.09 36.67
CA LEU A 122 3.23 -3.60 38.05
C LEU A 122 4.03 -2.67 39.00
N THR A 123 3.46 -1.62 39.57
CA THR A 123 3.71 -1.24 40.99
C THR A 123 2.84 -0.08 41.47
N GLY A 124 2.05 -0.33 42.52
CA GLY A 124 1.99 0.61 43.64
C GLY A 124 0.77 1.51 43.79
N SER A 125 -0.39 0.94 44.08
CA SER A 125 -1.39 1.61 44.92
C SER A 125 -0.91 1.62 46.38
N SER A 126 -0.30 2.72 46.84
CA SER A 126 -0.02 2.98 48.27
C SER A 126 0.10 4.50 48.50
N GLY A 127 -0.63 5.03 49.48
CA GLY A 127 -0.94 6.46 49.61
C GLY A 127 0.10 7.38 50.28
N HIS A 128 -0.27 8.66 50.27
CA HIS A 128 -0.12 9.63 51.36
C HIS A 128 -1.27 10.63 51.25
#